data_AF-A0A9Q0YFD1-F1
#
_entry.id   AF-A0A9Q0YFD1-F1
#
_cell.length_a   1.000
_cell.length_b   1.000
_cell.length_c   1.000
_cell.angle_alpha   90.00
_cell.angle_beta   90.00
_cell.angle_gamma   90.00
#
_symmetry.space_group_name_H-M   'P 1'
#
loop_
_entity.id
_entity.type
_entity.pdbx_description
1 polymer ?
#
loop_
_entity_poly.entity_id
_entity_poly.type
_entity_poly.pdbx_seq_one_letter_code
_entity_poly.pdbx_strand_id
1 'polypeptide(L)'
;MKVKLIKSKDKFCLMSADADEEYKVVITGASLFVRKMKLNPSVVLGHARALEKANAKYPINRIATKMFSIPIGNMTFVQDHIFLGQLPKRIIVGCVTNTAANGSYTENPYNFEHFGLNFLALYMDGDQIPYKPLKPSFDAVTGGNYIRAYQTLFSGTNKINEDCGNAVSREDYPFGYTLFAFDLSPDLSSGGHLNLIKQGNLRMELHFAQPLVSTINVIVYAELDNIIEIDKSRNVLFDYTT
;
A
#
# COMPACT_ATOMS: atom_id res chain seq x y z
N MET A 1 -12.47 17.26 -17.78
CA MET A 1 -11.66 16.60 -16.75
C MET A 1 -11.72 17.46 -15.50
N LYS A 2 -12.18 16.92 -14.37
CA LYS A 2 -12.22 17.62 -13.07
C LYS A 2 -11.21 16.91 -12.16
N VAL A 3 -10.16 17.61 -11.76
CA VAL A 3 -9.16 17.10 -10.81
C VAL A 3 -9.38 17.80 -9.49
N LYS A 4 -9.49 17.03 -8.40
CA LYS A 4 -9.57 17.56 -7.04
C LYS A 4 -8.30 17.17 -6.30
N LEU A 5 -7.54 18.17 -5.85
CA LEU A 5 -6.36 17.97 -5.02
C LEU A 5 -6.72 18.41 -3.60
N ILE A 6 -6.43 17.57 -2.61
CA ILE A 6 -6.73 17.83 -1.20
C ILE A 6 -5.39 17.82 -0.46
N LYS A 7 -5.07 18.94 0.20
CA LYS A 7 -3.86 19.03 1.02
C LYS A 7 -4.07 18.29 2.34
N SER A 8 -3.06 17.54 2.78
CA SER A 8 -3.00 17.03 4.15
C SER A 8 -2.87 18.16 5.17
N LYS A 9 -3.21 17.86 6.43
CA LYS A 9 -3.07 18.80 7.56
C LYS A 9 -1.61 19.23 7.74
N ASP A 10 -1.37 20.46 8.20
CA ASP A 10 0.00 20.98 8.35
C ASP A 10 0.87 20.13 9.29
N LYS A 11 0.31 19.75 10.43
CA LYS A 11 0.91 18.80 11.39
C LYS A 11 1.23 17.40 10.84
N PHE A 12 0.73 17.04 9.66
CA PHE A 12 1.11 15.79 8.99
C PHE A 12 2.27 16.02 8.02
N CYS A 13 2.36 17.22 7.43
CA CYS A 13 3.35 17.56 6.42
C CYS A 13 4.65 18.10 7.00
N LEU A 14 4.64 18.59 8.24
CA LEU A 14 5.75 19.28 8.87
C LEU A 14 6.19 18.56 10.15
N MET A 15 7.51 18.58 10.39
CA MET A 15 8.10 18.18 11.65
C MET A 15 8.81 19.37 12.31
N SER A 16 8.66 19.49 13.62
CA SER A 16 9.28 20.51 14.46
C SER A 16 9.66 19.92 15.82
N ALA A 17 10.75 20.40 16.40
CA ALA A 17 11.10 20.11 17.80
C ALA A 17 10.19 20.87 18.78
N ASP A 18 9.70 22.03 18.37
CA ASP A 18 8.81 22.88 19.16
C ASP A 18 7.35 22.45 18.90
N ALA A 19 6.74 21.83 19.91
CA ALA A 19 5.37 21.30 19.82
C ALA A 19 4.29 22.40 19.87
N ASP A 20 4.63 23.56 20.42
CA ASP A 20 3.70 24.67 20.69
C ASP A 20 3.61 25.69 19.54
N GLU A 21 4.47 25.57 18.53
CA GLU A 21 4.51 26.48 17.39
C GLU A 21 3.66 25.96 16.22
N GLU A 22 2.64 26.73 15.83
CA GLU A 22 1.72 26.38 14.74
C GLU A 22 2.31 26.71 13.36
N TYR A 23 3.29 25.92 12.93
CA TYR A 23 3.82 26.02 11.57
C TYR A 23 2.75 25.63 10.54
N LYS A 24 2.62 26.43 9.47
CA LYS A 24 1.67 26.18 8.38
C LYS A 24 2.34 26.04 7.02
N VAL A 25 1.81 25.17 6.18
CA VAL A 25 2.22 25.06 4.77
C VAL A 25 1.33 25.98 3.92
N VAL A 26 1.92 27.03 3.35
CA VAL A 26 1.24 27.92 2.40
C VAL A 26 1.63 27.54 0.98
N ILE A 27 0.64 27.12 0.19
CA ILE A 27 0.83 26.92 -1.25
C ILE A 27 0.70 28.29 -1.92
N THR A 28 1.82 28.84 -2.38
CA THR A 28 1.87 30.17 -3.04
C THR A 28 1.33 30.15 -4.46
N GLY A 29 1.43 29.01 -5.13
CA GLY A 29 0.88 28.78 -6.47
C GLY A 29 0.92 27.30 -6.82
N ALA A 30 -0.04 26.86 -7.63
CA ALA A 30 -0.10 25.50 -8.15
C ALA A 30 -0.54 25.53 -9.61
N SER A 31 0.24 24.86 -10.48
CA SER A 31 -0.03 24.78 -11.91
C SER A 31 -0.02 23.32 -12.33
N LEU A 32 -1.04 22.89 -13.08
CA LEU A 32 -1.14 21.54 -13.64
C LEU A 32 -0.88 21.56 -15.14
N PHE A 33 0.18 20.89 -15.58
CA PHE A 33 0.50 20.72 -17.00
C PHE A 33 0.11 19.31 -17.44
N VAL A 34 -0.73 19.21 -18.48
CA VAL A 34 -1.18 17.92 -19.03
C VAL A 34 -0.82 17.84 -20.50
N ARG A 35 -0.10 16.77 -20.88
CA ARG A 35 0.23 16.50 -22.28
C ARG A 35 -1.00 15.99 -23.02
N LYS A 36 -1.39 16.69 -24.08
CA LYS A 36 -2.44 16.24 -25.01
C LYS A 36 -1.80 15.81 -26.32
N MET A 37 -2.21 14.66 -26.84
CA MET A 37 -1.73 14.14 -28.12
C MET A 37 -2.74 14.49 -29.23
N LYS A 38 -2.25 14.97 -30.38
CA LYS A 38 -3.05 15.16 -31.60
C LYS A 38 -2.90 13.92 -32.48
N LEU A 39 -3.98 13.17 -32.67
CA LEU A 39 -3.99 11.95 -33.47
C LEU A 39 -4.27 12.27 -34.94
N ASN A 40 -3.72 11.45 -35.85
CA ASN A 40 -4.05 11.50 -37.28
C ASN A 40 -5.55 11.18 -37.48
N PRO A 41 -6.31 11.95 -38.29
CA PRO A 41 -7.74 11.70 -38.53
C PRO A 41 -8.08 10.25 -38.93
N SER A 42 -7.24 9.59 -39.72
CA SER A 42 -7.46 8.20 -40.15
C SER A 42 -7.47 7.22 -38.96
N VAL A 43 -6.63 7.46 -37.95
CA VAL A 43 -6.56 6.65 -36.73
C VAL A 43 -7.80 6.88 -35.86
N VAL A 44 -8.25 8.13 -35.76
CA VAL A 44 -9.48 8.47 -35.01
C VAL A 44 -10.70 7.78 -35.61
N LEU A 45 -10.84 7.79 -36.94
CA LEU A 45 -11.91 7.06 -37.64
C LEU A 45 -11.81 5.55 -37.43
N GLY A 46 -10.60 5.00 -37.47
CA GLY A 46 -10.35 3.59 -37.16
C GLY A 46 -10.81 3.21 -35.75
N HIS A 47 -10.46 4.02 -34.74
CA HIS A 47 -10.92 3.82 -33.37
C HIS A 47 -12.44 3.95 -33.22
N ALA A 48 -13.08 4.89 -33.93
CA ALA A 48 -14.54 5.03 -33.92
C ALA A 48 -15.24 3.76 -34.43
N ARG A 49 -14.76 3.19 -35.55
CA ARG A 49 -15.26 1.90 -36.08
C ARG A 49 -14.98 0.72 -35.16
N ALA A 50 -13.84 0.70 -34.47
CA ALA A 50 -13.52 -0.35 -33.51
C ALA A 50 -14.49 -0.33 -32.31
N LEU A 51 -14.83 0.88 -31.82
CA LEU A 51 -15.77 1.07 -30.72
C LEU A 51 -17.22 0.68 -31.05
N GLU A 52 -17.58 0.58 -32.33
CA GLU A 52 -18.87 0.01 -32.74
C GLU A 52 -18.94 -1.51 -32.50
N LYS A 53 -17.80 -2.20 -32.43
CA LYS A 53 -17.73 -3.65 -32.24
C LYS A 53 -17.54 -4.04 -30.78
N ALA A 54 -16.70 -3.31 -30.05
CA ALA A 54 -16.39 -3.60 -28.65
C ALA A 54 -15.88 -2.35 -27.92
N ASN A 55 -16.07 -2.32 -26.61
CA ASN A 55 -15.50 -1.28 -25.75
C ASN A 55 -13.97 -1.33 -25.77
N ALA A 56 -13.34 -0.15 -25.67
CA ALA A 56 -11.91 -0.09 -25.42
C ALA A 56 -11.65 -0.42 -23.94
N LYS A 57 -10.73 -1.34 -23.68
CA LYS A 57 -10.39 -1.80 -22.32
C LYS A 57 -9.00 -1.34 -21.93
N TYR A 58 -8.87 -0.76 -20.74
CA TYR A 58 -7.63 -0.24 -20.19
C TYR A 58 -7.39 -0.86 -18.81
N PRO A 59 -6.47 -1.85 -18.71
CA PRO A 59 -6.01 -2.36 -17.43
C PRO A 59 -5.33 -1.26 -16.62
N ILE A 60 -5.67 -1.16 -15.34
CA ILE A 60 -5.08 -0.22 -14.39
C ILE A 60 -4.74 -0.90 -13.07
N ASN A 61 -3.72 -0.39 -12.39
CA ASN A 61 -3.45 -0.74 -11.00
C ASN A 61 -4.18 0.29 -10.12
N ARG A 62 -5.16 -0.18 -9.35
CA ARG A 62 -5.85 0.63 -8.35
C ARG A 62 -5.17 0.44 -6.99
N ILE A 63 -4.91 1.56 -6.32
CA ILE A 63 -4.39 1.56 -4.96
C ILE A 63 -5.56 1.69 -3.99
N ALA A 64 -5.58 0.85 -2.96
CA ALA A 64 -6.48 0.98 -1.82
C ALA A 64 -5.65 0.95 -0.53
N THR A 65 -5.91 1.90 0.37
CA THR A 65 -5.25 1.94 1.68
C THR A 65 -6.30 1.82 2.77
N LYS A 66 -6.09 0.87 3.69
CA LYS A 66 -6.91 0.70 4.89
C LYS A 66 -6.05 0.94 6.13
N MET A 67 -6.67 1.50 7.16
CA MET A 67 -6.02 1.78 8.43
C MET A 67 -6.84 1.15 9.56
N PHE A 68 -6.18 0.42 10.44
CA PHE A 68 -6.78 -0.21 11.60
C PHE A 68 -6.05 0.21 12.87
N SER A 69 -6.78 0.52 13.93
CA SER A 69 -6.19 0.96 15.19
C SER A 69 -6.08 -0.22 16.16
N ILE A 70 -4.92 -0.39 16.79
CA ILE A 70 -4.67 -1.39 17.83
C ILE A 70 -4.46 -0.64 19.16
N PRO A 71 -5.34 -0.85 20.15
CA PRO A 71 -5.21 -0.23 21.46
C PRO A 71 -3.92 -0.62 22.20
N ILE A 72 -3.50 0.27 23.10
CA ILE A 72 -2.47 0.01 24.12
C ILE A 72 -2.79 -1.27 24.92
N GLY A 73 -1.77 -2.02 25.31
CA GLY A 73 -1.88 -3.24 26.11
C GLY A 73 -2.14 -4.52 25.30
N ASN A 74 -2.54 -4.41 24.04
CA ASN A 74 -2.75 -5.58 23.19
C ASN A 74 -1.42 -6.21 22.77
N MET A 75 -1.39 -7.55 22.73
CA MET A 75 -0.28 -8.34 22.20
C MET A 75 -0.64 -9.06 20.89
N THR A 76 -1.93 -9.17 20.58
CA THR A 76 -2.45 -9.85 19.40
C THR A 76 -3.46 -8.96 18.70
N PHE A 77 -3.39 -8.93 17.38
CA PHE A 77 -4.37 -8.28 16.52
C PHE A 77 -4.72 -9.19 15.36
N VAL A 78 -6.01 -9.43 15.19
CA VAL A 78 -6.57 -10.19 14.08
C VAL A 78 -7.59 -9.29 13.41
N GLN A 79 -7.44 -9.13 12.09
CA GLN A 79 -8.40 -8.39 11.29
C GLN A 79 -8.88 -9.29 10.16
N ASP A 80 -10.13 -9.73 10.27
CA ASP A 80 -10.87 -10.38 9.18
C ASP A 80 -11.37 -9.34 8.18
N HIS A 81 -11.67 -9.80 6.95
CA HIS A 81 -12.29 -8.99 5.91
C HIS A 81 -11.54 -7.69 5.58
N ILE A 82 -10.20 -7.73 5.63
CA ILE A 82 -9.37 -6.62 5.14
C ILE A 82 -9.69 -6.36 3.68
N PHE A 83 -9.89 -7.40 2.90
CA PHE A 83 -10.58 -7.33 1.61
C PHE A 83 -11.63 -8.43 1.57
N LEU A 84 -12.84 -8.07 1.15
CA LEU A 84 -13.93 -8.99 0.90
C LEU A 84 -14.41 -8.74 -0.54
N GLY A 85 -14.39 -9.78 -1.36
CA GLY A 85 -14.56 -9.66 -2.79
C GLY A 85 -13.22 -9.60 -3.49
N GLN A 86 -12.95 -8.54 -4.26
CA GLN A 86 -11.74 -8.46 -5.07
C GLN A 86 -10.47 -8.52 -4.21
N LEU A 87 -9.65 -9.55 -4.44
CA LEU A 87 -8.38 -9.72 -3.74
C LEU A 87 -7.28 -8.87 -4.40
N PRO A 88 -6.43 -8.19 -3.60
CA PRO A 88 -5.29 -7.47 -4.14
C PRO A 88 -4.20 -8.42 -4.61
N LYS A 89 -3.42 -7.99 -5.60
CA LYS A 89 -2.21 -8.70 -6.06
C LYS A 89 -1.00 -8.42 -5.19
N ARG A 90 -0.99 -7.30 -4.47
CA ARG A 90 0.10 -6.92 -3.56
C ARG A 90 -0.45 -6.27 -2.31
N ILE A 91 0.17 -6.59 -1.18
CA ILE A 91 -0.08 -5.90 0.08
C ILE A 91 1.23 -5.46 0.70
N ILE A 92 1.24 -4.26 1.26
CA ILE A 92 2.30 -3.75 2.11
C ILE A 92 1.68 -3.35 3.45
N VAL A 93 2.25 -3.88 4.54
CA VAL A 93 1.82 -3.60 5.90
C VAL A 93 2.91 -2.83 6.63
N GLY A 94 2.51 -1.77 7.32
CA GLY A 94 3.37 -0.98 8.19
C GLY A 94 2.62 -0.55 9.45
N CYS A 95 3.33 -0.35 10.54
CA CYS A 95 2.76 0.15 11.78
C CYS A 95 3.35 1.51 12.10
N VAL A 96 2.52 2.43 12.59
CA VAL A 96 2.94 3.75 13.09
C VAL A 96 2.15 4.08 14.36
N THR A 97 2.62 5.01 15.18
CA THR A 97 1.84 5.51 16.32
C THR A 97 0.54 6.16 15.82
N ASN A 98 -0.53 6.08 16.62
CA ASN A 98 -1.80 6.72 16.27
C ASN A 98 -1.67 8.25 16.18
N THR A 99 -0.79 8.85 16.99
CA THR A 99 -0.45 10.28 16.97
C THR A 99 0.21 10.69 15.65
N ALA A 100 1.25 9.97 15.19
CA ALA A 100 1.89 10.22 13.89
C ALA A 100 0.89 10.07 12.73
N ALA A 101 0.10 8.99 12.71
CA ALA A 101 -0.89 8.75 11.64
C ALA A 101 -1.93 9.88 11.49
N ASN A 102 -2.34 10.50 12.60
CA ASN A 102 -3.28 11.62 12.61
C ASN A 102 -2.59 12.99 12.40
N GLY A 103 -1.26 12.99 12.31
CA GLY A 103 -0.37 14.15 12.21
C GLY A 103 -0.01 14.74 13.58
N SER A 104 1.29 14.89 13.81
CA SER A 104 1.92 15.58 14.93
C SER A 104 3.18 16.29 14.43
N TYR A 105 3.51 17.47 14.96
CA TYR A 105 4.77 18.13 14.62
C TYR A 105 5.98 17.37 15.15
N THR A 106 5.84 16.64 16.25
CA THR A 106 6.96 15.94 16.90
C THR A 106 7.18 14.52 16.39
N GLU A 107 6.26 13.98 15.59
CA GLU A 107 6.31 12.59 15.14
C GLU A 107 6.24 12.50 13.61
N ASN A 108 6.89 11.47 13.05
CA ASN A 108 6.92 11.25 11.62
C ASN A 108 5.87 10.19 11.20
N PRO A 109 4.87 10.53 10.35
CA PRO A 109 3.88 9.57 9.86
C PRO A 109 4.45 8.47 8.93
N TYR A 110 5.71 8.60 8.52
CA TYR A 110 6.44 7.64 7.69
C TYR A 110 7.50 6.86 8.49
N ASN A 111 7.55 7.01 9.82
CA ASN A 111 8.41 6.21 10.68
C ASN A 111 7.72 4.88 11.01
N PHE A 112 7.91 3.88 10.14
CA PHE A 112 7.31 2.56 10.29
C PHE A 112 8.08 1.71 11.30
N GLU A 113 7.61 1.72 12.53
CA GLU A 113 8.22 1.00 13.65
C GLU A 113 7.73 -0.45 13.73
N HIS A 114 8.58 -1.33 14.26
CA HIS A 114 8.24 -2.73 14.44
C HIS A 114 7.38 -3.01 15.67
N PHE A 115 7.37 -2.13 16.69
CA PHE A 115 6.65 -2.29 17.97
C PHE A 115 6.85 -3.65 18.66
N GLY A 116 8.00 -4.29 18.43
CA GLY A 116 8.28 -5.65 18.92
C GLY A 116 7.44 -6.75 18.25
N LEU A 117 6.93 -6.52 17.04
CA LEU A 117 6.22 -7.53 16.26
C LEU A 117 7.06 -8.82 16.16
N ASN A 118 6.46 -9.96 16.50
CA ASN A 118 7.10 -11.28 16.48
C ASN A 118 6.32 -12.34 15.70
N PHE A 119 5.17 -11.97 15.13
CA PHE A 119 4.38 -12.82 14.25
C PHE A 119 3.64 -11.96 13.23
N LEU A 120 3.68 -12.36 11.96
CA LEU A 120 2.82 -11.81 10.92
C LEU A 120 2.47 -12.89 9.88
N ALA A 121 1.18 -13.01 9.60
CA ALA A 121 0.64 -13.85 8.54
C ALA A 121 -0.60 -13.21 7.91
N LEU A 122 -0.78 -13.45 6.62
CA LEU A 122 -2.02 -13.24 5.91
C LEU A 122 -2.74 -14.58 5.74
N TYR A 123 -4.05 -14.56 5.64
CA TYR A 123 -4.88 -15.72 5.32
C TYR A 123 -5.79 -15.34 4.16
N MET A 124 -5.63 -16.02 3.04
CA MET A 124 -6.44 -15.84 1.84
C MET A 124 -7.35 -17.05 1.71
N ASP A 125 -8.66 -16.87 1.93
CA ASP A 125 -9.65 -17.96 1.96
C ASP A 125 -9.29 -19.12 2.91
N GLY A 126 -8.57 -18.82 3.99
CA GLY A 126 -8.11 -19.79 4.99
C GLY A 126 -6.68 -20.29 4.77
N ASP A 127 -6.13 -20.13 3.57
CA ASP A 127 -4.75 -20.50 3.26
C ASP A 127 -3.78 -19.45 3.78
N GLN A 128 -2.80 -19.89 4.58
CA GLN A 128 -1.83 -18.99 5.19
C GLN A 128 -0.74 -18.56 4.21
N ILE A 129 -0.51 -17.26 4.11
CA ILE A 129 0.51 -16.61 3.29
C ILE A 129 1.39 -15.72 4.18
N PRO A 130 2.70 -15.95 4.22
CA PRO A 130 3.42 -17.11 3.67
C PRO A 130 3.09 -18.41 4.42
N TYR A 131 3.34 -19.56 3.76
CA TYR A 131 3.10 -20.90 4.33
C TYR A 131 3.73 -21.09 5.72
N LYS A 132 4.96 -20.58 5.91
CA LYS A 132 5.53 -20.37 7.25
C LYS A 132 5.33 -18.91 7.60
N PRO A 133 4.68 -18.56 8.73
CA PRO A 133 4.45 -17.17 9.09
C PRO A 133 5.79 -16.45 9.30
N LEU A 134 5.79 -15.13 9.18
CA LEU A 134 6.95 -14.32 9.56
C LEU A 134 7.01 -14.27 11.08
N LYS A 135 8.19 -14.55 11.65
CA LYS A 135 8.43 -14.45 13.09
C LYS A 135 9.68 -13.63 13.37
N PRO A 136 9.66 -12.32 13.10
CA PRO A 136 10.84 -11.50 13.27
C PRO A 136 11.19 -11.35 14.76
N SER A 137 12.46 -11.13 15.05
CA SER A 137 12.93 -10.62 16.34
C SER A 137 13.78 -9.40 16.09
N PHE A 138 13.58 -8.34 16.86
CA PHE A 138 14.32 -7.08 16.73
C PHE A 138 15.22 -6.82 17.95
N ASP A 139 15.46 -7.85 18.76
CA ASP A 139 16.32 -7.76 19.94
C ASP A 139 17.77 -7.48 19.54
N ALA A 140 18.26 -6.31 19.93
CA ALA A 140 19.62 -5.87 19.66
C ALA A 140 20.68 -6.74 20.37
N VAL A 141 20.33 -7.38 21.51
CA VAL A 141 21.26 -8.20 22.29
C VAL A 141 21.61 -9.51 21.57
N THR A 142 20.60 -10.15 20.95
CA THR A 142 20.79 -11.39 20.19
C THR A 142 21.10 -11.16 18.70
N GLY A 143 21.25 -9.90 18.27
CA GLY A 143 21.52 -9.52 16.88
C GLY A 143 20.28 -9.50 15.98
N GLY A 144 19.09 -9.72 16.55
CA GLY A 144 17.82 -9.79 15.83
C GLY A 144 17.72 -10.96 14.85
N ASN A 145 16.50 -11.29 14.46
CA ASN A 145 16.20 -12.21 13.37
C ASN A 145 15.05 -11.65 12.55
N TYR A 146 15.33 -10.71 11.64
CA TYR A 146 14.34 -10.07 10.79
C TYR A 146 14.67 -10.19 9.30
N ILE A 147 15.67 -11.01 8.92
CA ILE A 147 16.14 -11.12 7.53
C ILE A 147 15.02 -11.56 6.59
N ARG A 148 14.19 -12.52 7.00
CA ARG A 148 13.06 -12.97 6.19
C ARG A 148 11.98 -11.89 6.06
N ALA A 149 11.78 -11.07 7.09
CA ALA A 149 10.88 -9.93 7.04
C ALA A 149 11.41 -8.86 6.08
N TYR A 150 12.68 -8.49 6.20
CA TYR A 150 13.37 -7.56 5.28
C TYR A 150 13.33 -8.05 3.82
N GLN A 151 13.58 -9.35 3.60
CA GLN A 151 13.51 -9.96 2.26
C GLN A 151 12.14 -9.77 1.61
N THR A 152 11.05 -9.70 2.39
CA THR A 152 9.71 -9.49 1.85
C THR A 152 9.59 -8.19 1.06
N LEU A 153 10.35 -7.14 1.39
CA LEU A 153 10.37 -5.90 0.62
C LEU A 153 10.81 -6.10 -0.83
N PHE A 154 11.66 -7.09 -1.08
CA PHE A 154 12.17 -7.39 -2.41
C PHE A 154 11.24 -8.36 -3.14
N SER A 155 10.86 -9.47 -2.50
CA SER A 155 9.96 -10.45 -3.12
C SER A 155 8.56 -9.89 -3.34
N GLY A 156 8.02 -9.14 -2.38
CA GLY A 156 6.69 -8.55 -2.45
C GLY A 156 6.57 -7.37 -3.43
N THR A 157 7.69 -6.73 -3.78
CA THR A 157 7.71 -5.63 -4.76
C THR A 157 8.35 -6.01 -6.10
N ASN A 158 8.57 -7.31 -6.33
CA ASN A 158 9.21 -7.89 -7.52
C ASN A 158 10.53 -7.21 -7.89
N LYS A 159 11.36 -6.94 -6.89
CA LYS A 159 12.74 -6.45 -7.04
C LYS A 159 13.78 -7.53 -6.78
N ILE A 160 13.34 -8.72 -6.43
CA ILE A 160 14.25 -9.85 -6.26
C ILE A 160 14.91 -10.16 -7.62
N ASN A 161 16.24 -10.24 -7.65
CA ASN A 161 17.04 -10.46 -8.86
C ASN A 161 16.99 -9.34 -9.92
N GLU A 162 16.44 -8.17 -9.58
CA GLU A 162 16.49 -6.99 -10.43
C GLU A 162 17.69 -6.12 -10.07
N ASP A 163 18.25 -5.39 -11.03
CA ASP A 163 19.31 -4.38 -10.80
C ASP A 163 18.71 -3.07 -10.24
N CYS A 164 17.80 -3.19 -9.27
CA CYS A 164 17.20 -2.06 -8.59
C CYS A 164 16.85 -2.40 -7.12
N GLY A 165 17.21 -1.50 -6.21
CA GLY A 165 16.87 -1.59 -4.80
C GLY A 165 15.54 -0.91 -4.45
N ASN A 166 15.21 -0.91 -3.17
CA ASN A 166 14.08 -0.18 -2.58
C ASN A 166 14.53 0.99 -1.68
N ALA A 167 15.81 1.34 -1.70
CA ALA A 167 16.46 2.38 -0.88
C ALA A 167 16.36 2.16 0.65
N VAL A 168 15.98 0.96 1.10
CA VAL A 168 16.00 0.57 2.51
C VAL A 168 17.13 -0.43 2.70
N SER A 169 18.16 -0.05 3.46
CA SER A 169 19.22 -0.99 3.81
C SER A 169 18.74 -1.98 4.87
N ARG A 170 19.47 -3.08 5.05
CA ARG A 170 19.17 -4.07 6.09
C ARG A 170 19.35 -3.45 7.48
N GLU A 171 20.36 -2.59 7.61
CA GLU A 171 20.73 -1.92 8.84
C GLU A 171 19.69 -0.87 9.25
N ASP A 172 19.09 -0.18 8.27
CA ASP A 172 18.03 0.82 8.51
C ASP A 172 16.66 0.18 8.76
N TYR A 173 16.41 -1.02 8.24
CA TYR A 173 15.11 -1.71 8.34
C TYR A 173 14.44 -1.69 9.74
N PRO A 174 15.14 -2.04 10.85
CA PRO A 174 14.54 -2.00 12.18
C PRO A 174 14.31 -0.57 12.71
N PHE A 175 14.87 0.46 12.09
CA PHE A 175 14.84 1.86 12.56
C PHE A 175 13.92 2.73 11.70
N GLY A 176 12.62 2.43 11.71
CA GLY A 176 11.62 3.27 11.04
C GLY A 176 11.27 2.87 9.61
N TYR A 177 11.83 1.77 9.11
CA TYR A 177 11.57 1.24 7.77
C TYR A 177 10.98 -0.18 7.80
N THR A 178 10.36 -0.58 8.92
CA THR A 178 9.80 -1.92 9.09
C THR A 178 8.46 -2.05 8.36
N LEU A 179 8.55 -2.32 7.06
CA LEU A 179 7.43 -2.67 6.20
C LEU A 179 7.48 -4.16 5.84
N PHE A 180 6.32 -4.75 5.56
CA PHE A 180 6.18 -6.14 5.15
C PHE A 180 5.40 -6.21 3.85
N ALA A 181 6.00 -6.73 2.78
CA ALA A 181 5.39 -6.76 1.46
C ALA A 181 5.09 -8.19 1.01
N PHE A 182 3.85 -8.44 0.60
CA PHE A 182 3.38 -9.74 0.13
C PHE A 182 2.95 -9.62 -1.32
N ASP A 183 3.51 -10.49 -2.16
CA ASP A 183 3.00 -10.75 -3.50
C ASP A 183 1.94 -11.85 -3.39
N LEU A 184 0.72 -11.53 -3.83
CA LEU A 184 -0.45 -12.40 -3.84
C LEU A 184 -0.84 -12.78 -5.27
N SER A 185 -0.08 -12.34 -6.27
CA SER A 185 -0.29 -12.73 -7.66
C SER A 185 -0.04 -14.24 -7.83
N PRO A 186 -0.84 -14.92 -8.68
CA PRO A 186 -0.71 -16.36 -8.87
C PRO A 186 0.60 -16.76 -9.55
N ASP A 187 1.18 -15.85 -10.34
CA ASP A 187 2.42 -16.03 -11.08
C ASP A 187 3.64 -15.43 -10.37
N LEU A 188 3.45 -14.80 -9.20
CA LEU A 188 4.49 -14.08 -8.44
C LEU A 188 5.24 -13.07 -9.29
N SER A 189 4.52 -12.38 -10.18
CA SER A 189 5.09 -11.40 -11.10
C SER A 189 4.37 -10.06 -11.01
N SER A 190 5.13 -9.00 -11.26
CA SER A 190 4.61 -7.65 -11.43
C SER A 190 4.56 -7.20 -12.90
N GLY A 191 4.47 -8.17 -13.82
CA GLY A 191 4.62 -7.98 -15.26
C GLY A 191 3.52 -7.17 -15.95
N GLY A 192 3.69 -6.96 -17.27
CA GLY A 192 2.83 -6.13 -18.12
C GLY A 192 1.55 -6.81 -18.61
N HIS A 193 1.07 -7.84 -17.91
CA HIS A 193 -0.16 -8.57 -18.21
C HIS A 193 -1.14 -8.48 -17.03
N LEU A 194 -2.42 -8.70 -17.34
CA LEU A 194 -3.46 -8.72 -16.32
C LEU A 194 -3.60 -10.15 -15.78
N ASN A 195 -3.41 -10.29 -14.48
CA ASN A 195 -3.71 -11.54 -13.80
C ASN A 195 -5.23 -11.72 -13.63
N LEU A 196 -5.67 -12.96 -13.48
CA LEU A 196 -7.09 -13.24 -13.24
C LEU A 196 -7.51 -12.60 -11.91
N ILE A 197 -8.50 -11.72 -11.97
CA ILE A 197 -9.08 -11.09 -10.79
C ILE A 197 -9.78 -12.15 -9.95
N LYS A 198 -9.24 -12.43 -8.75
CA LYS A 198 -9.83 -13.38 -7.80
C LYS A 198 -10.77 -12.67 -6.83
N GLN A 199 -11.82 -13.38 -6.45
CA GLN A 199 -12.74 -12.99 -5.40
C GLN A 199 -12.50 -13.88 -4.19
N GLY A 200 -12.49 -13.30 -2.99
CA GLY A 200 -12.27 -14.05 -1.77
C GLY A 200 -12.28 -13.16 -0.53
N ASN A 201 -11.78 -13.72 0.55
CA ASN A 201 -11.60 -13.04 1.82
C ASN A 201 -10.12 -13.00 2.20
N LEU A 202 -9.65 -11.83 2.60
CA LEU A 202 -8.33 -11.65 3.16
C LEU A 202 -8.39 -11.26 4.63
N ARG A 203 -7.69 -12.03 5.46
CA ARG A 203 -7.46 -11.78 6.89
C ARG A 203 -5.96 -11.53 7.15
N MET A 204 -5.64 -10.74 8.15
CA MET A 204 -4.28 -10.54 8.68
C MET A 204 -4.23 -10.83 10.17
N GLU A 205 -3.09 -11.34 10.61
CA GLU A 205 -2.80 -11.61 12.01
C GLU A 205 -1.40 -11.06 12.37
N LEU A 206 -1.34 -10.30 13.45
CA LEU A 206 -0.13 -9.67 13.99
C LEU A 206 0.00 -10.02 15.47
N HIS A 207 1.18 -10.48 15.90
CA HIS A 207 1.52 -10.60 17.33
C HIS A 207 2.74 -9.76 17.69
N PHE A 208 2.75 -9.28 18.92
CA PHE A 208 3.81 -8.49 19.53
C PHE A 208 4.43 -9.26 20.69
N ALA A 209 5.75 -9.13 20.85
CA ALA A 209 6.48 -9.81 21.91
C ALA A 209 6.11 -9.30 23.31
N GLN A 210 5.66 -8.05 23.41
CA GLN A 210 5.23 -7.41 24.65
C GLN A 210 3.92 -6.64 24.40
N PRO A 211 3.13 -6.34 25.45
CA PRO A 211 1.99 -5.44 25.34
C PRO A 211 2.40 -4.09 24.75
N LEU A 212 1.63 -3.60 23.78
CA LEU A 212 1.87 -2.28 23.18
C LEU A 212 1.83 -1.19 24.26
N VAL A 213 2.79 -0.27 24.24
CA VAL A 213 2.89 0.86 25.19
C VAL A 213 2.10 2.09 24.77
N SER A 214 1.60 2.10 23.54
CA SER A 214 0.77 3.16 22.97
C SER A 214 -0.21 2.57 21.96
N THR A 215 -1.26 3.31 21.64
CA THR A 215 -2.16 2.93 20.53
C THR A 215 -1.44 3.14 19.21
N ILE A 216 -1.46 2.14 18.33
CA ILE A 216 -0.82 2.20 17.01
C ILE A 216 -1.86 2.05 15.90
N ASN A 217 -1.50 2.50 14.70
CA ASN A 217 -2.28 2.27 13.49
C ASN A 217 -1.49 1.36 12.54
N VAL A 218 -2.16 0.30 12.10
CA VAL A 218 -1.68 -0.58 11.04
C VAL A 218 -2.18 -0.05 9.71
N ILE A 219 -1.26 0.32 8.84
CA ILE A 219 -1.52 0.77 7.48
C ILE A 219 -1.35 -0.42 6.55
N VAL A 220 -2.43 -0.76 5.85
CA VAL A 220 -2.46 -1.79 4.81
C VAL A 220 -2.60 -1.08 3.47
N TYR A 221 -1.50 -1.00 2.73
CA TYR A 221 -1.50 -0.56 1.34
C TYR A 221 -1.72 -1.78 0.44
N ALA A 222 -2.64 -1.69 -0.50
CA ALA A 222 -2.99 -2.79 -1.38
C ALA A 222 -3.08 -2.32 -2.84
N GLU A 223 -2.59 -3.15 -3.76
CA GLU A 223 -2.72 -2.94 -5.20
C GLU A 223 -3.68 -3.97 -5.78
N LEU A 224 -4.67 -3.49 -6.52
CA LEU A 224 -5.69 -4.30 -7.20
C LEU A 224 -5.62 -4.09 -8.70
N ASP A 225 -5.90 -5.12 -9.47
CA ASP A 225 -6.04 -5.04 -10.92
C ASP A 225 -7.48 -4.69 -11.29
N ASN A 226 -7.70 -3.57 -11.98
CA ASN A 226 -9.04 -3.17 -12.43
C ASN A 226 -9.01 -2.84 -13.91
N ILE A 227 -10.18 -2.89 -14.56
CA ILE A 227 -10.32 -2.53 -15.97
C ILE A 227 -11.23 -1.33 -16.09
N ILE A 228 -10.74 -0.30 -16.77
CA ILE A 228 -11.57 0.82 -17.23
C ILE A 228 -12.02 0.51 -18.65
N GLU A 229 -13.33 0.59 -18.92
CA GLU A 229 -13.86 0.47 -20.27
C GLU A 229 -14.35 1.83 -20.79
N ILE A 230 -14.15 2.08 -22.08
CA ILE A 230 -14.72 3.23 -22.78
C ILE A 230 -15.62 2.71 -23.89
N ASP A 231 -16.90 3.09 -23.82
CA ASP A 231 -17.89 2.69 -24.82
C ASP A 231 -17.88 3.59 -26.08
N LYS A 232 -18.70 3.23 -27.06
CA LYS A 232 -18.97 4.02 -28.27
C LYS A 232 -19.36 5.47 -27.98
N SER A 233 -20.15 5.69 -26.93
CA SER A 233 -20.66 7.00 -26.52
C SER A 233 -19.64 7.81 -25.72
N ARG A 234 -18.44 7.26 -25.50
CA ARG A 234 -17.36 7.83 -24.67
C ARG A 234 -17.70 7.90 -23.19
N ASN A 235 -18.65 7.08 -22.74
CA ASN A 235 -18.85 6.86 -21.31
C ASN A 235 -17.69 6.02 -20.77
N VAL A 236 -17.23 6.37 -19.58
CA VAL A 236 -16.20 5.63 -18.86
C VAL A 236 -16.90 4.71 -17.86
N LEU A 237 -16.70 3.40 -18.02
CA LEU A 237 -17.23 2.36 -17.15
C LEU A 237 -16.12 1.86 -16.24
N PHE A 238 -16.45 1.71 -14.95
CA PHE A 238 -15.55 1.20 -13.92
C PHE A 238 -16.10 -0.12 -13.41
N ASP A 239 -15.22 -1.10 -13.20
CA ASP A 239 -15.54 -2.39 -12.57
C ASP A 239 -15.40 -2.35 -11.03
N TYR A 240 -15.18 -1.16 -10.46
CA TYR A 240 -15.07 -0.92 -9.02
C TYR A 240 -15.91 0.28 -8.58
N THR A 241 -16.41 0.23 -7.35
CA THR A 241 -16.98 1.39 -6.65
C THR A 241 -15.86 2.24 -6.04
N THR A 242 -15.98 3.56 -6.18
CA THR A 242 -15.04 4.55 -5.62
C THR A 242 -15.39 4.88 -4.18
#